data_AF-A0A350EYJ1-F1
#
_entry.id   AF-A0A350EYJ1-F1
#
_cell.length_a   1.000
_cell.length_b   1.000
_cell.length_c   1.000
_cell.angle_alpha   90.00
_cell.angle_beta   90.00
_cell.angle_gamma   90.00
#
_symmetry.space_group_name_H-M   'P 1'
#
loop_
_entity.id
_entity.type
_entity.pdbx_description
1 polymer ?
#
loop_
_entity_poly.entity_id
_entity_poly.type
_entity_poly.pdbx_seq_one_letter_code
_entity_poly.pdbx_strand_id
1 'polypeptide(L)'
;EVMMNSADFLRCPTIFPAAQKSGRRVAVVTAKEKLRDIFARGLVEVGGIAFSSEKAREAVEATHGIADVEVLVGPTPEIYSGEASLYVLRAGVALLETGRADLLYLSTTDFMQHAYAPAEPEALDFYAAIDVELGRLEAAGAVVALTADHGMNAKQKADGSPNVIYLETELVKRFGPGFRVILPITDPYVVHHGALGSFAQVHLPTGAATRVTPHEVQAWLQSVPRLTEVLLRDTAAALMQLPPDRMGDLVVAAGRDAVIGRTPEHHDLSKLHGGLRSHGGRYEEMVPLVFSRPLKDAHARRAEGDPRNFDIFDFALNGMMI
;
A
#
# COMPACT_ATOMS: atom_id res chain seq x y z
N GLU A 1 -0.67 3.68 20.85
CA GLU A 1 -0.50 3.63 19.39
C GLU A 1 -1.88 3.78 18.78
N VAL A 2 -2.01 4.49 17.65
CA VAL A 2 -3.29 4.70 16.97
C VAL A 2 -3.15 4.14 15.55
N MET A 3 -4.03 3.21 15.16
CA MET A 3 -4.08 2.68 13.81
C MET A 3 -4.73 3.71 12.87
N MET A 4 -4.06 4.03 11.78
CA MET A 4 -4.48 5.07 10.82
C MET A 4 -5.32 4.45 9.68
N ASN A 5 -6.36 3.69 10.03
CA ASN A 5 -7.15 2.87 9.10
C ASN A 5 -8.60 3.35 8.90
N SER A 6 -8.90 4.60 9.25
CA SER A 6 -10.21 5.24 9.07
C SER A 6 -10.08 6.51 8.24
N ALA A 7 -11.08 6.77 7.40
CA ALA A 7 -11.20 7.99 6.62
C ALA A 7 -11.28 9.27 7.49
N ASP A 8 -11.61 9.17 8.77
CA ASP A 8 -11.63 10.33 9.69
C ASP A 8 -10.24 10.95 9.90
N PHE A 9 -9.18 10.22 9.56
CA PHE A 9 -7.82 10.73 9.60
C PHE A 9 -7.37 11.42 8.31
N LEU A 10 -8.16 11.37 7.23
CA LEU A 10 -7.84 12.05 5.98
C LEU A 10 -7.86 13.57 6.17
N ARG A 11 -6.89 14.25 5.54
CA ARG A 11 -6.72 15.71 5.61
C ARG A 11 -6.92 16.41 4.28
N CYS A 12 -7.14 15.65 3.22
CA CYS A 12 -7.45 16.14 1.90
C CYS A 12 -8.61 15.31 1.30
N PRO A 13 -9.44 15.92 0.44
CA PRO A 13 -10.44 15.18 -0.31
C PRO A 13 -9.77 14.26 -1.34
N THR A 14 -10.44 13.17 -1.70
CA THR A 14 -10.05 12.34 -2.85
C THR A 14 -10.60 12.96 -4.15
N ILE A 15 -10.08 12.52 -5.29
CA ILE A 15 -10.52 13.01 -6.60
C ILE A 15 -11.91 12.48 -7.00
N PHE A 16 -12.35 11.36 -6.42
CA PHE A 16 -13.53 10.63 -6.88
C PHE A 16 -14.85 11.38 -6.65
N PRO A 17 -15.12 11.97 -5.47
CA PRO A 17 -16.33 12.77 -5.29
C PRO A 17 -16.37 13.99 -6.21
N ALA A 18 -15.21 14.59 -6.52
CA ALA A 18 -15.13 15.71 -7.46
C ALA A 18 -15.46 15.28 -8.89
N ALA A 19 -14.91 14.14 -9.34
CA ALA A 19 -15.22 13.56 -10.64
C ALA A 19 -16.71 13.20 -10.76
N GLN A 20 -17.30 12.56 -9.74
CA GLN A 20 -18.73 12.22 -9.72
C GLN A 20 -19.62 13.47 -9.84
N LYS A 21 -19.34 14.52 -9.06
CA LYS A 21 -20.06 15.80 -9.13
C LYS A 21 -19.90 16.51 -10.47
N SER A 22 -18.83 16.23 -11.21
CA SER A 22 -18.61 16.77 -12.56
C SER A 22 -19.35 16.01 -13.67
N GLY A 23 -20.15 15.00 -13.32
CA GLY A 23 -20.97 14.22 -14.25
C GLY A 23 -20.33 12.91 -14.74
N ARG A 24 -19.20 12.49 -14.15
CA ARG A 24 -18.66 11.13 -14.37
C ARG A 24 -19.44 10.11 -13.54
N ARG A 25 -19.43 8.85 -13.97
CA ARG A 25 -19.92 7.71 -13.19
C ARG A 25 -18.71 7.01 -12.60
N VAL A 26 -18.47 7.22 -11.31
CA VAL A 26 -17.24 6.82 -10.66
C VAL A 26 -17.47 5.58 -9.80
N ALA A 27 -16.58 4.60 -9.92
CA ALA A 27 -16.56 3.43 -9.07
C ALA A 27 -15.16 3.16 -8.50
N VAL A 28 -15.11 2.88 -7.19
CA VAL A 28 -13.91 2.48 -6.45
C VAL A 28 -14.10 1.05 -5.96
N VAL A 29 -13.27 0.12 -6.43
CA VAL A 29 -13.30 -1.28 -6.00
C VAL A 29 -11.96 -1.64 -5.37
N THR A 30 -11.96 -2.08 -4.12
CA THR A 30 -10.74 -2.47 -3.40
C THR A 30 -10.75 -3.94 -3.04
N ALA A 31 -9.58 -4.54 -2.81
CA ALA A 31 -9.54 -5.89 -2.26
C ALA A 31 -9.97 -5.88 -0.79
N LYS A 32 -9.35 -5.01 0.02
CA LYS A 32 -9.62 -4.87 1.46
C LYS A 32 -10.64 -3.77 1.77
N GLU A 33 -11.53 -4.06 2.71
CA GLU A 33 -12.62 -3.17 3.13
C GLU A 33 -12.12 -1.88 3.78
N LYS A 34 -11.05 -1.96 4.60
CA LYS A 34 -10.47 -0.77 5.25
C LYS A 34 -10.02 0.30 4.26
N LEU A 35 -9.56 -0.12 3.06
CA LEU A 35 -9.12 0.80 2.02
C LEU A 35 -10.31 1.42 1.28
N ARG A 36 -11.43 0.71 1.16
CA ARG A 36 -12.67 1.26 0.58
C ARG A 36 -13.11 2.50 1.34
N ASP A 37 -13.15 2.44 2.67
CA ASP A 37 -13.52 3.58 3.53
C ASP A 37 -12.67 4.83 3.24
N ILE A 38 -11.34 4.66 3.16
CA ILE A 38 -10.39 5.74 2.93
C ILE A 38 -10.49 6.27 1.49
N PHE A 39 -10.38 5.38 0.50
CA PHE A 39 -10.28 5.79 -0.90
C PHE A 39 -11.58 6.34 -1.45
N ALA A 40 -12.73 5.83 -0.99
CA ALA A 40 -14.04 6.26 -1.45
C ALA A 40 -14.71 7.29 -0.52
N ARG A 41 -13.97 7.93 0.39
CA ARG A 41 -14.55 8.90 1.32
C ARG A 41 -15.34 9.99 0.60
N GLY A 42 -16.64 10.07 0.88
CA GLY A 42 -17.54 11.08 0.30
C GLY A 42 -18.06 10.74 -1.10
N LEU A 43 -17.74 9.56 -1.65
CA LEU A 43 -18.11 9.16 -3.02
C LEU A 43 -19.56 8.67 -3.10
N VAL A 44 -19.97 7.81 -2.17
CA VAL A 44 -21.30 7.18 -2.19
C VAL A 44 -22.39 8.23 -1.95
N GLU A 45 -22.12 9.20 -1.07
CA GLU A 45 -23.02 10.31 -0.74
C GLU A 45 -23.34 11.21 -1.94
N VAL A 46 -22.52 11.15 -2.99
CA VAL A 46 -22.68 11.93 -4.22
C VAL A 46 -23.04 11.05 -5.42
N GLY A 47 -23.46 9.80 -5.17
CA GLY A 47 -24.01 8.87 -6.15
C GLY A 47 -22.98 8.01 -6.88
N GLY A 48 -21.75 7.91 -6.37
CA GLY A 48 -20.76 6.97 -6.89
C GLY A 48 -20.86 5.59 -6.25
N ILE A 49 -20.09 4.63 -6.79
CA ILE A 49 -20.06 3.23 -6.32
C ILE A 49 -18.77 2.97 -5.55
N ALA A 50 -18.86 2.29 -4.41
CA ALA A 50 -17.69 1.85 -3.66
C ALA A 50 -17.94 0.55 -2.90
N PHE A 51 -17.14 -0.48 -3.16
CA PHE A 51 -17.18 -1.74 -2.41
C PHE A 51 -15.83 -2.46 -2.40
N SER A 52 -15.71 -3.48 -1.56
CA SER A 52 -14.53 -4.34 -1.51
C SER A 52 -14.84 -5.77 -1.90
N SER A 53 -13.85 -6.49 -2.45
CA SER A 53 -13.99 -7.94 -2.65
C SER A 53 -14.11 -8.70 -1.33
N GLU A 54 -13.47 -8.21 -0.26
CA GLU A 54 -13.57 -8.78 1.10
C GLU A 54 -15.02 -8.89 1.60
N LYS A 55 -15.86 -7.91 1.24
CA LYS A 55 -17.24 -7.79 1.71
C LYS A 55 -18.26 -7.66 0.59
N ALA A 56 -17.97 -8.24 -0.59
CA ALA A 56 -18.83 -8.09 -1.77
C ALA A 56 -20.29 -8.49 -1.52
N ARG A 57 -20.53 -9.62 -0.82
CA ARG A 57 -21.89 -10.06 -0.41
C ARG A 57 -22.63 -9.11 0.54
N GLU A 58 -21.92 -8.22 1.23
CA GLU A 58 -22.49 -7.27 2.19
C GLU A 58 -22.80 -5.91 1.54
N ALA A 59 -22.47 -5.75 0.25
CA ALA A 59 -22.70 -4.51 -0.48
C ALA A 59 -24.20 -4.21 -0.62
N VAL A 60 -24.59 -2.99 -0.25
CA VAL A 60 -25.95 -2.48 -0.33
C VAL A 60 -25.97 -1.04 -0.85
N GLU A 61 -27.03 -0.67 -1.55
CA GLU A 61 -27.20 0.66 -2.17
C GLU A 61 -26.86 1.81 -1.22
N ALA A 62 -27.38 1.78 0.01
CA ALA A 62 -27.25 2.88 0.97
C ALA A 62 -25.82 3.22 1.38
N THR A 63 -24.90 2.25 1.33
CA THR A 63 -23.52 2.40 1.83
C THR A 63 -22.46 2.14 0.76
N HIS A 64 -22.84 1.54 -0.37
CA HIS A 64 -21.93 1.15 -1.45
C HIS A 64 -22.32 1.73 -2.81
N GLY A 65 -23.52 2.33 -2.94
CA GLY A 65 -24.06 2.78 -4.24
C GLY A 65 -24.40 1.64 -5.20
N ILE A 66 -24.39 0.39 -4.71
CA ILE A 66 -24.73 -0.82 -5.44
C ILE A 66 -25.18 -1.92 -4.48
N ALA A 67 -26.15 -2.73 -4.90
CA ALA A 67 -26.50 -4.00 -4.27
C ALA A 67 -26.23 -5.20 -5.21
N ASP A 68 -26.35 -6.41 -4.65
CA ASP A 68 -26.27 -7.69 -5.39
C ASP A 68 -24.97 -7.86 -6.21
N VAL A 69 -23.83 -7.42 -5.65
CA VAL A 69 -22.52 -7.52 -6.31
C VAL A 69 -22.18 -8.97 -6.70
N GLU A 70 -22.60 -9.96 -5.89
CA GLU A 70 -22.35 -11.37 -6.22
C GLU A 70 -23.11 -11.85 -7.47
N VAL A 71 -24.25 -11.23 -7.80
CA VAL A 71 -24.97 -11.51 -9.05
C VAL A 71 -24.22 -10.91 -10.25
N LEU A 72 -23.59 -9.75 -10.05
CA LEU A 72 -22.84 -9.05 -11.09
C LEU A 72 -21.49 -9.72 -11.41
N VAL A 73 -20.75 -10.15 -10.38
CA VAL A 73 -19.34 -10.53 -10.52
C VAL A 73 -19.09 -12.01 -10.17
N GLY A 74 -19.93 -12.61 -9.33
CA GLY A 74 -19.75 -13.95 -8.78
C GLY A 74 -19.56 -13.95 -7.26
N PRO A 75 -19.36 -15.13 -6.65
CA PRO A 75 -19.29 -15.27 -5.19
C PRO A 75 -18.13 -14.51 -4.57
N THR A 76 -18.33 -13.99 -3.36
CA THR A 76 -17.31 -13.29 -2.56
C THR A 76 -16.10 -14.20 -2.35
N PRO A 77 -14.89 -13.77 -2.74
CA PRO A 77 -13.68 -14.59 -2.63
C PRO A 77 -13.14 -14.62 -1.19
N GLU A 78 -12.32 -15.62 -0.89
CA GLU A 78 -11.48 -15.63 0.30
C GLU A 78 -10.44 -14.49 0.23
N ILE A 79 -10.35 -13.66 1.26
CA ILE A 79 -9.52 -12.44 1.24
C ILE A 79 -8.01 -12.73 1.12
N TYR A 80 -7.55 -13.87 1.62
CA TYR A 80 -6.15 -14.30 1.57
C TYR A 80 -5.91 -15.19 0.36
N SER A 81 -6.20 -14.66 -0.84
CA SER A 81 -6.04 -15.37 -2.10
C SER A 81 -5.78 -14.41 -3.27
N GLY A 82 -5.21 -14.93 -4.37
CA GLY A 82 -5.16 -14.19 -5.64
C GLY A 82 -6.55 -13.87 -6.21
N GLU A 83 -7.56 -14.69 -5.91
CA GLU A 83 -8.94 -14.47 -6.36
C GLU A 83 -9.54 -13.17 -5.80
N ALA A 84 -9.16 -12.72 -4.61
CA ALA A 84 -9.59 -11.43 -4.09
C ALA A 84 -9.20 -10.27 -5.01
N SER A 85 -7.97 -10.27 -5.51
CA SER A 85 -7.46 -9.28 -6.46
C SER A 85 -8.09 -9.43 -7.85
N LEU A 86 -8.29 -10.65 -8.34
CA LEU A 86 -8.95 -10.88 -9.63
C LEU A 86 -10.43 -10.48 -9.61
N TYR A 87 -11.11 -10.67 -8.49
CA TYR A 87 -12.49 -10.22 -8.29
C TYR A 87 -12.63 -8.71 -8.46
N VAL A 88 -11.68 -7.93 -7.93
CA VAL A 88 -11.64 -6.47 -8.11
C VAL A 88 -11.59 -6.09 -9.58
N LEU A 89 -10.76 -6.77 -10.38
CA LEU A 89 -10.63 -6.49 -11.81
C LEU A 89 -11.88 -6.91 -12.59
N ARG A 90 -12.43 -8.11 -12.31
CA ARG A 90 -13.68 -8.59 -12.90
C ARG A 90 -14.86 -7.68 -12.59
N ALA A 91 -14.93 -7.16 -11.36
CA ALA A 91 -15.90 -6.16 -10.96
C ALA A 91 -15.77 -4.87 -11.78
N GLY A 92 -14.55 -4.38 -11.97
CA GLY A 92 -14.28 -3.23 -12.83
C GLY A 92 -14.76 -3.42 -14.26
N VAL A 93 -14.48 -4.59 -14.86
CA VAL A 93 -14.96 -4.97 -16.18
C VAL A 93 -16.50 -4.97 -16.23
N ALA A 94 -17.15 -5.66 -15.29
CA ALA A 94 -18.61 -5.76 -15.26
C ALA A 94 -19.30 -4.40 -15.08
N LEU A 95 -18.75 -3.51 -14.25
CA LEU A 95 -19.26 -2.15 -14.06
C LEU A 95 -19.14 -1.31 -15.34
N LEU A 96 -18.06 -1.49 -16.09
CA LEU A 96 -17.85 -0.81 -17.36
C LEU A 96 -18.80 -1.34 -18.44
N GLU A 97 -18.86 -2.66 -18.62
CA GLU A 97 -19.72 -3.33 -19.62
C GLU A 97 -21.21 -3.05 -19.41
N THR A 98 -21.64 -2.89 -18.15
CA THR A 98 -23.03 -2.55 -17.81
C THR A 98 -23.32 -1.05 -17.79
N GLY A 99 -22.32 -0.21 -18.10
CA GLY A 99 -22.46 1.25 -18.12
C GLY A 99 -22.72 1.87 -16.74
N ARG A 100 -22.34 1.19 -15.65
CA ARG A 100 -22.46 1.69 -14.29
C ARG A 100 -21.31 2.60 -13.89
N ALA A 101 -20.17 2.52 -14.57
CA ALA A 101 -19.02 3.40 -14.36
C ALA A 101 -18.32 3.76 -15.68
N ASP A 102 -17.71 4.95 -15.71
CA ASP A 102 -16.77 5.41 -16.76
C ASP A 102 -15.45 5.97 -16.18
N LEU A 103 -15.32 6.04 -14.85
CA LEU A 103 -14.06 6.26 -14.15
C LEU A 103 -13.92 5.21 -13.05
N LEU A 104 -12.89 4.36 -13.15
CA LEU A 104 -12.66 3.24 -12.24
C LEU A 104 -11.34 3.43 -11.47
N TYR A 105 -11.36 3.14 -10.17
CA TYR A 105 -10.15 2.89 -9.38
C TYR A 105 -10.22 1.48 -8.79
N LEU A 106 -9.29 0.62 -9.23
CA LEU A 106 -9.26 -0.80 -8.92
C LEU A 106 -7.99 -1.09 -8.12
N SER A 107 -8.13 -1.31 -6.81
CA SER A 107 -7.00 -1.52 -5.89
C SER A 107 -6.97 -2.96 -5.40
N THR A 108 -5.92 -3.69 -5.74
CA THR A 108 -5.72 -5.10 -5.36
C THR A 108 -5.09 -5.24 -3.97
N THR A 109 -4.72 -6.47 -3.59
CA THR A 109 -3.87 -6.76 -2.41
C THR A 109 -2.59 -7.45 -2.86
N ASP A 110 -1.53 -7.26 -2.09
CA ASP A 110 -0.19 -7.81 -2.31
C ASP A 110 0.04 -9.21 -1.71
N PHE A 111 -1.05 -9.97 -1.46
CA PHE A 111 -1.00 -11.30 -0.85
C PHE A 111 -0.06 -12.25 -1.63
N MET A 112 -0.23 -12.30 -2.95
CA MET A 112 0.57 -13.17 -3.82
C MET A 112 2.04 -12.73 -3.84
N GLN A 113 2.31 -11.43 -3.78
CA GLN A 113 3.64 -10.85 -3.84
C GLN A 113 4.42 -11.07 -2.54
N HIS A 114 3.73 -11.11 -1.40
CA HIS A 114 4.29 -11.55 -0.12
C HIS A 114 4.61 -13.05 -0.11
N ALA A 115 3.76 -13.89 -0.71
CA ALA A 115 3.92 -15.34 -0.68
C ALA A 115 4.96 -15.87 -1.68
N TYR A 116 5.01 -15.28 -2.88
CA TYR A 116 5.76 -15.83 -4.02
C TYR A 116 6.74 -14.83 -4.61
N ALA A 117 7.91 -15.32 -5.02
CA ALA A 117 8.87 -14.57 -5.82
C ALA A 117 8.37 -14.41 -7.28
N PRO A 118 8.86 -13.41 -8.03
CA PRO A 118 8.32 -13.06 -9.35
C PRO A 118 8.36 -14.16 -10.42
N ALA A 119 9.25 -15.15 -10.28
CA ALA A 119 9.43 -16.23 -11.25
C ALA A 119 8.76 -17.55 -10.81
N GLU A 120 8.09 -17.58 -9.67
CA GLU A 120 7.35 -18.76 -9.22
C GLU A 120 6.06 -18.94 -10.03
N PRO A 121 5.67 -20.19 -10.35
CA PRO A 121 4.49 -20.46 -11.16
C PRO A 121 3.22 -19.76 -10.67
N GLU A 122 2.98 -19.73 -9.36
CA GLU A 122 1.81 -19.10 -8.73
C GLU A 122 1.78 -17.58 -8.97
N ALA A 123 2.94 -16.92 -8.98
CA ALA A 123 3.04 -15.51 -9.31
C ALA A 123 2.79 -15.30 -10.81
N LEU A 124 3.40 -16.13 -11.67
CA LEU A 124 3.23 -16.03 -13.13
C LEU A 124 1.77 -16.24 -13.54
N ASP A 125 1.11 -17.25 -13.00
CA ASP A 125 -0.30 -17.55 -13.26
C ASP A 125 -1.22 -16.41 -12.79
N PHE A 126 -0.92 -15.82 -11.63
CA PHE A 126 -1.66 -14.67 -11.11
C PHE A 126 -1.52 -13.43 -12.01
N TYR A 127 -0.30 -13.11 -12.47
CA TYR A 127 -0.09 -11.99 -13.39
C TYR A 127 -0.67 -12.26 -14.78
N ALA A 128 -0.66 -13.51 -15.26
CA ALA A 128 -1.36 -13.89 -16.50
C ALA A 128 -2.88 -13.70 -16.38
N ALA A 129 -3.46 -14.03 -15.23
CA ALA A 129 -4.88 -13.78 -14.97
C ALA A 129 -5.21 -12.28 -14.87
N ILE A 130 -4.32 -11.47 -14.28
CA ILE A 130 -4.45 -10.00 -14.30
C ILE A 130 -4.46 -9.49 -15.75
N ASP A 131 -3.52 -9.95 -16.58
CA ASP A 131 -3.39 -9.54 -17.98
C ASP A 131 -4.67 -9.78 -18.78
N VAL A 132 -5.33 -10.93 -18.57
CA VAL A 132 -6.64 -11.23 -19.18
C VAL A 132 -7.70 -10.18 -18.81
N GLU A 133 -7.81 -9.80 -17.53
CA GLU A 133 -8.82 -8.81 -17.12
C GLU A 133 -8.46 -7.39 -17.57
N LEU A 134 -7.17 -7.04 -17.64
CA LEU A 134 -6.72 -5.77 -18.23
C LEU A 134 -7.07 -5.70 -19.73
N GLY A 135 -6.86 -6.79 -20.47
CA GLY A 135 -7.27 -6.90 -21.86
C GLY A 135 -8.78 -6.77 -22.06
N ARG A 136 -9.59 -7.28 -21.11
CA ARG A 136 -11.05 -7.09 -21.13
C ARG A 136 -11.47 -5.63 -20.87
N LEU A 137 -10.80 -4.93 -19.95
CA LEU A 137 -11.03 -3.49 -19.74
C LEU A 137 -10.74 -2.71 -21.03
N GLU A 138 -9.61 -2.98 -21.68
CA GLU A 138 -9.25 -2.34 -22.94
C GLU A 138 -10.26 -2.66 -24.07
N ALA A 139 -10.66 -3.93 -24.20
CA ALA A 139 -11.64 -4.36 -25.19
C ALA A 139 -13.02 -3.74 -24.99
N ALA A 140 -13.40 -3.43 -23.74
CA ALA A 140 -14.59 -2.66 -23.41
C ALA A 140 -14.44 -1.14 -23.67
N GLY A 141 -13.31 -0.71 -24.22
CA GLY A 141 -13.04 0.67 -24.61
C GLY A 141 -12.41 1.54 -23.53
N ALA A 142 -11.95 0.96 -22.42
CA ALA A 142 -11.25 1.72 -21.39
C ALA A 142 -9.87 2.17 -21.87
N VAL A 143 -9.49 3.37 -21.43
CA VAL A 143 -8.08 3.76 -21.35
C VAL A 143 -7.56 3.28 -20.00
N VAL A 144 -6.52 2.45 -20.00
CA VAL A 144 -6.00 1.77 -18.80
C VAL A 144 -4.65 2.37 -18.43
N ALA A 145 -4.52 2.75 -17.16
CA ALA A 145 -3.27 3.15 -16.54
C ALA A 145 -3.04 2.29 -15.29
N LEU A 146 -1.87 1.65 -15.20
CA LEU A 146 -1.52 0.72 -14.13
C LEU A 146 -0.28 1.23 -13.40
N THR A 147 -0.33 1.17 -12.07
CA THR A 147 0.82 1.37 -11.19
C THR A 147 0.72 0.49 -9.95
N ALA A 148 1.69 0.61 -9.05
CA ALA A 148 1.65 -0.02 -7.74
C ALA A 148 1.77 1.03 -6.63
N ASP A 149 1.24 0.71 -5.46
CA ASP A 149 1.46 1.46 -4.23
C ASP A 149 2.91 1.35 -3.75
N HIS A 150 3.52 0.16 -3.89
CA HIS A 150 4.93 -0.11 -3.62
C HIS A 150 5.44 -1.37 -4.34
N GLY A 151 6.77 -1.56 -4.31
CA GLY A 151 7.44 -2.79 -4.72
C GLY A 151 7.46 -3.87 -3.62
N MET A 152 8.26 -4.92 -3.84
CA MET A 152 8.40 -6.05 -2.92
C MET A 152 9.78 -6.69 -3.05
N ASN A 153 10.43 -7.03 -1.93
CA ASN A 153 11.72 -7.73 -1.91
C ASN A 153 11.73 -8.89 -0.91
N ALA A 154 12.60 -9.88 -1.14
CA ALA A 154 12.92 -10.89 -0.14
C ALA A 154 13.69 -10.26 1.04
N LYS A 155 13.36 -10.66 2.27
CA LYS A 155 13.87 -10.07 3.51
C LYS A 155 14.54 -11.15 4.39
N GLN A 156 15.48 -11.86 3.78
CA GLN A 156 16.05 -13.09 4.31
C GLN A 156 17.57 -12.99 4.38
N LYS A 157 18.15 -13.78 5.28
CA LYS A 157 19.58 -14.04 5.34
C LYS A 157 19.96 -15.10 4.30
N ALA A 158 21.26 -15.35 4.16
CA ALA A 158 21.79 -16.37 3.24
C ALA A 158 21.28 -17.80 3.54
N ASP A 159 20.88 -18.07 4.79
CA ASP A 159 20.30 -19.35 5.22
C ASP A 159 18.77 -19.44 5.01
N GLY A 160 18.15 -18.41 4.41
CA GLY A 160 16.70 -18.33 4.18
C GLY A 160 15.89 -17.84 5.38
N SER A 161 16.49 -17.68 6.57
CA SER A 161 15.78 -17.18 7.75
C SER A 161 15.48 -15.67 7.62
N PRO A 162 14.40 -15.16 8.25
CA PRO A 162 14.10 -13.73 8.26
C PRO A 162 15.26 -12.87 8.77
N ASN A 163 15.54 -11.78 8.07
CA ASN A 163 16.60 -10.83 8.42
C ASN A 163 16.01 -9.62 9.16
N VAL A 164 15.78 -9.82 10.46
CA VAL A 164 15.07 -8.87 11.33
C VAL A 164 16.04 -8.10 12.21
N ILE A 165 15.87 -6.77 12.26
CA ILE A 165 16.54 -5.87 13.20
C ILE A 165 15.51 -5.54 14.29
N TYR A 166 15.66 -6.10 15.48
CA TYR A 166 14.79 -5.82 16.63
C TYR A 166 15.16 -4.49 17.28
N LEU A 167 14.70 -3.41 16.66
CA LEU A 167 15.17 -2.05 16.92
C LEU A 167 14.84 -1.56 18.33
N GLU A 168 13.70 -1.91 18.90
CA GLU A 168 13.35 -1.52 20.28
C GLU A 168 14.30 -2.20 21.27
N THR A 169 14.59 -3.49 21.06
CA THR A 169 15.57 -4.24 21.86
C THR A 169 16.97 -3.63 21.78
N GLU A 170 17.45 -3.30 20.57
CA GLU A 170 18.80 -2.74 20.39
C GLU A 170 18.91 -1.31 20.97
N LEU A 171 17.89 -0.47 20.81
CA LEU A 171 17.83 0.86 21.44
C LEU A 171 17.86 0.75 22.98
N VAL A 172 17.03 -0.12 23.55
CA VAL A 172 16.96 -0.32 25.00
C VAL A 172 18.27 -0.86 25.56
N LYS A 173 18.91 -1.80 24.86
CA LYS A 173 20.21 -2.33 25.23
C LYS A 173 21.31 -1.25 25.22
N ARG A 174 21.27 -0.33 24.25
CA ARG A 174 22.31 0.70 24.06
C ARG A 174 22.15 1.92 24.96
N PHE A 175 20.91 2.39 25.17
CA PHE A 175 20.60 3.68 25.78
C PHE A 175 19.72 3.57 27.03
N GLY A 176 19.25 2.37 27.37
CA GLY A 176 18.33 2.15 28.48
C GLY A 176 16.84 2.17 28.06
N PRO A 177 15.93 1.87 28.99
CA PRO A 177 14.52 1.68 28.71
C PRO A 177 13.80 2.99 28.31
N GLY A 178 12.58 2.85 27.78
CA GLY A 178 11.66 3.96 27.54
C GLY A 178 11.50 4.39 26.09
N PHE A 179 12.29 3.80 25.17
CA PHE A 179 12.08 3.95 23.73
C PHE A 179 10.79 3.26 23.30
N ARG A 180 10.16 3.78 22.24
CA ARG A 180 9.06 3.11 21.54
C ARG A 180 9.34 3.06 20.06
N VAL A 181 9.31 1.85 19.50
CA VAL A 181 9.40 1.64 18.05
C VAL A 181 8.00 1.34 17.52
N ILE A 182 7.55 2.16 16.58
CA ILE A 182 6.28 1.99 15.88
C ILE A 182 6.58 1.41 14.51
N LEU A 183 5.86 0.35 14.16
CA LEU A 183 5.93 -0.31 12.85
C LEU A 183 4.62 0.00 12.10
N PRO A 184 4.58 1.04 11.25
CA PRO A 184 3.32 1.49 10.61
C PRO A 184 2.72 0.47 9.64
N ILE A 185 3.49 -0.54 9.23
CA ILE A 185 3.04 -1.63 8.36
C ILE A 185 2.01 -2.55 9.04
N THR A 186 1.93 -2.53 10.38
CA THR A 186 1.12 -3.46 11.16
C THR A 186 -0.36 -3.42 10.74
N ASP A 187 -0.86 -4.55 10.25
CA ASP A 187 -2.29 -4.79 10.05
C ASP A 187 -2.87 -5.40 11.34
N PRO A 188 -4.07 -4.99 11.81
CA PRO A 188 -4.77 -5.70 12.89
C PRO A 188 -4.93 -7.22 12.62
N TYR A 189 -4.94 -7.63 11.35
CA TYR A 189 -4.93 -9.03 10.94
C TYR A 189 -3.49 -9.50 10.67
N VAL A 190 -2.77 -9.88 11.73
CA VAL A 190 -1.35 -10.30 11.67
C VAL A 190 -1.22 -11.67 10.97
N VAL A 191 -1.16 -11.68 9.64
CA VAL A 191 -1.04 -12.91 8.83
C VAL A 191 0.09 -12.87 7.80
N HIS A 192 0.40 -11.74 7.15
CA HIS A 192 1.25 -11.79 5.93
C HIS A 192 2.75 -11.62 6.13
N HIS A 193 3.16 -10.67 6.96
CA HIS A 193 4.57 -10.35 7.18
C HIS A 193 4.91 -10.26 8.67
N GLY A 194 4.03 -10.76 9.56
CA GLY A 194 4.26 -10.75 11.01
C GLY A 194 4.46 -9.36 11.62
N ALA A 195 3.86 -8.32 11.01
CA ALA A 195 4.10 -6.91 11.32
C ALA A 195 5.55 -6.44 11.10
N LEU A 196 6.29 -7.08 10.20
CA LEU A 196 7.65 -6.72 9.80
C LEU A 196 7.69 -6.00 8.45
N GLY A 197 8.20 -4.78 8.45
CA GLY A 197 8.43 -3.95 7.27
C GLY A 197 9.79 -3.29 7.32
N SER A 198 10.19 -2.62 6.25
CA SER A 198 11.51 -1.99 6.14
C SER A 198 11.51 -0.51 6.58
N PHE A 199 10.47 -0.07 7.31
CA PHE A 199 10.29 1.29 7.79
C PHE A 199 9.73 1.28 9.23
N ALA A 200 10.31 2.11 10.08
CA ALA A 200 9.89 2.28 11.47
C ALA A 200 9.99 3.73 11.91
N GLN A 201 9.19 4.08 12.92
CA GLN A 201 9.29 5.35 13.63
C GLN A 201 9.77 5.11 15.05
N VAL A 202 10.67 5.95 15.54
CA VAL A 202 11.24 5.84 16.89
C VAL A 202 10.81 7.04 17.71
N HIS A 203 10.17 6.79 18.86
CA HIS A 203 9.94 7.79 19.89
C HIS A 203 10.94 7.60 21.02
N LEU A 204 11.59 8.69 21.43
CA LEU A 204 12.54 8.71 22.53
C LEU A 204 11.81 8.72 23.88
N PRO A 205 12.46 8.22 24.95
CA PRO A 205 11.93 8.34 26.30
C PRO A 205 11.70 9.80 26.70
N THR A 206 10.51 10.13 27.19
CA THR A 206 10.19 11.48 27.69
C THR A 206 10.39 11.54 29.22
N GLY A 207 11.22 12.48 29.71
CA GLY A 207 11.44 12.67 31.14
C GLY A 207 12.75 13.39 31.51
N ALA A 208 12.79 14.04 32.68
CA ALA A 208 13.95 14.82 33.15
C ALA A 208 15.22 14.00 33.40
N ALA A 209 15.10 12.68 33.52
CA ALA A 209 16.23 11.75 33.65
C ALA A 209 16.78 11.27 32.29
N THR A 210 16.08 11.55 31.18
CA THR A 210 16.51 11.15 29.84
C THR A 210 17.66 12.05 29.39
N ARG A 211 18.85 11.49 29.26
CA ARG A 211 20.06 12.22 28.85
C ARG A 211 20.39 12.09 27.36
N VAL A 212 19.69 11.22 26.63
CA VAL A 212 19.99 10.93 25.23
C VAL A 212 19.21 11.86 24.30
N THR A 213 19.91 12.47 23.37
CA THR A 213 19.34 13.35 22.34
C THR A 213 18.98 12.57 21.07
N PRO A 214 18.03 13.05 20.25
CA PRO A 214 17.74 12.44 18.95
C PRO A 214 18.98 12.30 18.04
N HIS A 215 19.91 13.26 18.10
CA HIS A 215 21.14 13.24 17.30
C HIS A 215 22.10 12.13 17.74
N GLU A 216 22.24 11.86 19.04
CA GLU A 216 23.05 10.75 19.55
C GLU A 216 22.46 9.39 19.14
N VAL A 217 21.12 9.26 19.20
CA VAL A 217 20.42 8.07 18.72
C VAL A 217 20.63 7.90 17.21
N GLN A 218 20.46 8.97 16.44
CA GLN A 218 20.67 8.97 14.99
C GLN A 218 22.08 8.49 14.62
N ALA A 219 23.11 9.10 15.21
CA ALA A 219 24.50 8.80 14.91
C ALA A 219 24.86 7.33 15.20
N TRP A 220 24.32 6.77 16.29
CA TRP A 220 24.51 5.36 16.59
C TRP A 220 23.75 4.46 15.61
N LEU A 221 22.48 4.76 15.32
CA LEU A 221 21.67 3.97 14.37
C LEU A 221 22.29 3.93 12.97
N GLN A 222 22.94 5.01 12.52
CA GLN A 222 23.68 5.05 11.25
C GLN A 222 24.85 4.04 11.20
N SER A 223 25.35 3.61 12.37
CA SER A 223 26.39 2.56 12.46
C SER A 223 25.82 1.14 12.53
N VAL A 224 24.50 0.98 12.71
CA VAL A 224 23.86 -0.34 12.81
C VAL A 224 23.78 -0.96 11.42
N PRO A 225 24.37 -2.16 11.21
CA PRO A 225 24.32 -2.82 9.91
C PRO A 225 22.89 -2.97 9.40
N ARG A 226 22.70 -2.78 8.09
CA ARG A 226 21.43 -2.91 7.36
C ARG A 226 20.39 -1.84 7.65
N LEU A 227 20.64 -0.89 8.54
CA LEU A 227 19.92 0.40 8.50
C LEU A 227 20.56 1.26 7.42
N THR A 228 19.74 1.76 6.50
CA THR A 228 20.22 2.51 5.32
C THR A 228 19.83 3.98 5.34
N GLU A 229 18.77 4.31 6.07
CA GLU A 229 18.30 5.69 6.24
C GLU A 229 17.87 5.89 7.69
N VAL A 230 18.41 6.92 8.33
CA VAL A 230 18.08 7.30 9.71
C VAL A 230 17.96 8.81 9.74
N LEU A 231 16.73 9.30 9.81
CA LEU A 231 16.40 10.72 9.69
C LEU A 231 15.72 11.22 10.95
N LEU A 232 16.07 12.44 11.35
CA LEU A 232 15.30 13.18 12.33
C LEU A 232 13.95 13.57 11.75
N ARG A 233 12.95 13.75 12.63
CA ARG A 233 11.56 14.06 12.26
C ARG A 233 11.43 15.12 11.16
N ASP A 234 12.03 16.29 11.33
CA ASP A 234 11.84 17.41 10.42
C ASP A 234 12.46 17.13 9.04
N THR A 235 13.63 16.50 9.01
CA THR A 235 14.28 16.07 7.77
C THR A 235 13.46 14.99 7.06
N ALA A 236 12.96 14.00 7.81
CA ALA A 236 12.10 12.96 7.27
C ALA A 236 10.79 13.53 6.71
N ALA A 237 10.13 14.42 7.45
CA ALA A 237 8.91 15.09 7.03
C ALA A 237 9.11 15.86 5.72
N ALA A 238 10.23 16.57 5.58
CA ALA A 238 10.55 17.31 4.37
C ALA A 238 10.88 16.39 3.17
N LEU A 239 11.77 15.41 3.35
CA LEU A 239 12.23 14.54 2.27
C LEU A 239 11.16 13.54 1.81
N MET A 240 10.36 13.03 2.73
CA MET A 240 9.33 12.02 2.46
C MET A 240 7.93 12.62 2.33
N GLN A 241 7.79 13.94 2.46
CA GLN A 241 6.52 14.67 2.37
C GLN A 241 5.46 14.16 3.37
N LEU A 242 5.89 13.89 4.60
CA LEU A 242 5.07 13.30 5.66
C LEU A 242 4.60 14.34 6.69
N PRO A 243 3.42 14.14 7.32
CA PRO A 243 2.91 15.05 8.34
C PRO A 243 3.68 14.91 9.67
N PRO A 244 4.49 15.91 10.09
CA PRO A 244 5.38 15.78 11.25
C PRO A 244 4.65 15.56 12.58
N ASP A 245 3.38 15.97 12.69
CA ASP A 245 2.55 15.78 13.88
C ASP A 245 2.09 14.32 14.07
N ARG A 246 2.28 13.46 13.07
CA ARG A 246 2.01 12.01 13.13
C ARG A 246 3.29 11.17 13.08
N MET A 247 4.43 11.80 13.38
CA MET A 247 5.74 11.16 13.28
C MET A 247 6.44 10.97 14.62
N GLY A 248 7.31 9.96 14.67
CA GLY A 248 8.29 9.76 15.74
C GLY A 248 9.38 10.83 15.71
N ASP A 249 10.26 10.79 16.72
CA ASP A 249 11.43 11.66 16.78
C ASP A 249 12.45 11.33 15.68
N LEU A 250 12.50 10.06 15.28
CA LEU A 250 13.26 9.59 14.12
C LEU A 250 12.42 8.68 13.23
N VAL A 251 12.79 8.66 11.96
CA VAL A 251 12.41 7.67 10.96
C VAL A 251 13.62 6.81 10.63
N VAL A 252 13.40 5.50 10.54
CA VAL A 252 14.43 4.51 10.26
C VAL A 252 13.97 3.60 9.11
N ALA A 253 14.82 3.42 8.11
CA ALA A 253 14.57 2.51 6.99
C ALA A 253 15.69 1.47 6.86
N ALA A 254 15.29 0.22 6.60
CA ALA A 254 16.20 -0.91 6.42
C ALA A 254 16.60 -1.11 4.95
N GLY A 255 17.70 -1.82 4.75
CA GLY A 255 18.21 -2.21 3.45
C GLY A 255 17.29 -3.20 2.71
N ARG A 256 17.61 -3.44 1.44
CA ARG A 256 16.80 -4.25 0.51
C ARG A 256 16.37 -5.60 1.08
N ASP A 257 17.25 -6.26 1.82
CA ASP A 257 17.10 -7.62 2.30
C ASP A 257 16.77 -7.73 3.81
N ALA A 258 16.35 -6.64 4.46
CA ALA A 258 16.11 -6.59 5.90
C ALA A 258 14.80 -5.89 6.27
N VAL A 259 14.26 -6.26 7.43
CA VAL A 259 13.07 -5.65 8.05
C VAL A 259 13.37 -5.20 9.47
N ILE A 260 12.53 -4.31 9.97
CA ILE A 260 12.60 -3.75 11.32
C ILE A 260 11.48 -4.36 12.15
N GLY A 261 11.85 -4.91 13.30
CA GLY A 261 10.94 -5.38 14.34
C GLY A 261 11.07 -4.55 15.61
N ARG A 262 10.17 -4.77 16.57
CA ARG A 262 10.23 -4.17 17.91
C ARG A 262 11.16 -4.96 18.82
N THR A 263 10.63 -6.03 19.41
CA THR A 263 11.37 -7.01 20.21
C THR A 263 11.09 -8.42 19.66
N PRO A 264 11.96 -9.42 19.90
CA PRO A 264 11.73 -10.79 19.45
C PRO A 264 10.35 -11.34 19.84
N GLU A 265 9.91 -11.06 21.07
CA GLU A 265 8.66 -11.58 21.65
C GLU A 265 7.41 -10.91 21.06
N HIS A 266 7.57 -9.73 20.42
CA HIS A 266 6.47 -9.04 19.77
C HIS A 266 6.04 -9.69 18.46
N HIS A 267 6.92 -10.49 17.85
CA HIS A 267 6.70 -11.05 16.52
C HIS A 267 6.53 -12.56 16.56
N ASP A 268 5.36 -13.03 16.10
CA ASP A 268 5.11 -14.43 15.84
C ASP A 268 5.50 -14.79 14.40
N LEU A 269 6.71 -15.35 14.24
CA LEU A 269 7.24 -15.74 12.93
C LEU A 269 6.72 -17.10 12.46
N SER A 270 5.98 -17.85 13.30
CA SER A 270 5.49 -19.19 12.95
C SER A 270 4.45 -19.16 11.82
N LYS A 271 3.86 -18.00 11.56
CA LYS A 271 2.83 -17.78 10.53
C LYS A 271 3.39 -17.39 9.16
N LEU A 272 4.71 -17.26 9.02
CA LEU A 272 5.33 -16.95 7.74
C LEU A 272 5.26 -18.18 6.83
N HIS A 273 4.60 -18.04 5.69
CA HIS A 273 4.59 -19.05 4.64
C HIS A 273 5.79 -18.83 3.72
N GLY A 274 6.67 -19.83 3.63
CA GLY A 274 7.90 -19.72 2.84
C GLY A 274 8.88 -18.71 3.43
N GLY A 275 9.72 -18.13 2.57
CA GLY A 275 10.69 -17.14 2.99
C GLY A 275 10.08 -15.73 3.08
N LEU A 276 10.45 -14.95 4.11
CA LEU A 276 9.90 -13.61 4.31
C LEU A 276 10.14 -12.70 3.08
N ARG A 277 9.07 -12.08 2.60
CA ARG A 277 9.07 -10.99 1.62
C ARG A 277 8.28 -9.84 2.21
N SER A 278 8.76 -8.61 2.08
CA SER A 278 8.08 -7.43 2.62
C SER A 278 8.53 -6.16 1.89
N HIS A 279 8.00 -5.03 2.35
CA HIS A 279 8.15 -3.72 1.72
C HIS A 279 8.28 -2.60 2.78
N GLY A 280 8.18 -1.35 2.33
CA GLY A 280 8.13 -0.14 3.16
C GLY A 280 9.39 0.72 3.13
N GLY A 281 10.53 0.20 2.66
CA GLY A 281 11.79 0.94 2.59
C GLY A 281 12.03 1.53 1.20
N ARG A 282 13.15 2.24 1.03
CA ARG A 282 13.58 2.84 -0.25
C ARG A 282 13.70 1.84 -1.40
N TYR A 283 14.02 0.60 -1.09
CA TYR A 283 14.22 -0.46 -2.09
C TYR A 283 12.91 -1.00 -2.67
N GLU A 284 11.76 -0.54 -2.16
CA GLU A 284 10.43 -0.83 -2.68
C GLU A 284 9.72 0.44 -3.19
N GLU A 285 10.45 1.55 -3.37
CA GLU A 285 9.87 2.83 -3.86
C GLU A 285 9.63 2.81 -5.39
N MET A 286 10.47 2.09 -6.14
CA MET A 286 10.36 2.02 -7.60
C MET A 286 9.18 1.13 -8.02
N VAL A 287 8.22 1.71 -8.74
CA VAL A 287 7.00 1.05 -9.22
C VAL A 287 6.75 1.37 -10.70
N PRO A 288 6.07 0.50 -11.44
CA PRO A 288 5.80 0.74 -12.85
C PRO A 288 4.73 1.82 -13.05
N LEU A 289 4.81 2.54 -14.17
CA LEU A 289 3.71 3.30 -14.77
C LEU A 289 3.48 2.74 -16.16
N VAL A 290 2.38 2.02 -16.35
CA VAL A 290 2.03 1.36 -17.63
C VAL A 290 0.74 1.96 -18.16
N PHE A 291 0.70 2.22 -19.48
CA PHE A 291 -0.40 2.91 -20.14
C PHE A 291 -0.83 2.12 -21.38
N SER A 292 -2.14 1.91 -21.57
CA SER A 292 -2.67 1.22 -22.77
C SER A 292 -2.67 2.10 -24.03
N ARG A 293 -2.40 3.40 -23.88
CA ARG A 293 -2.29 4.36 -24.99
C ARG A 293 -0.99 5.12 -24.92
N PRO A 294 -0.44 5.56 -26.07
CA PRO A 294 0.73 6.41 -26.05
C PRO A 294 0.44 7.74 -25.33
N LEU A 295 1.47 8.30 -24.70
CA LEU A 295 1.40 9.60 -24.05
C LEU A 295 1.54 10.73 -25.08
N LYS A 296 0.85 11.84 -24.83
CA LYS A 296 1.11 13.13 -25.50
C LYS A 296 2.54 13.59 -25.19
N ASP A 297 3.18 14.29 -26.12
CA ASP A 297 4.59 14.74 -26.01
C ASP A 297 4.95 15.39 -24.66
N ALA A 298 4.05 16.23 -24.12
CA ALA A 298 4.28 16.89 -22.83
C ALA A 298 4.36 15.88 -21.66
N HIS A 299 3.54 14.83 -21.68
CA HIS A 299 3.54 13.79 -20.65
C HIS A 299 4.63 12.75 -20.90
N ALA A 300 4.96 12.44 -22.15
CA ALA A 300 6.12 11.61 -22.49
C ALA A 300 7.41 12.21 -21.90
N ARG A 301 7.64 13.52 -22.07
CA ARG A 301 8.78 14.21 -21.43
C ARG A 301 8.75 14.19 -19.90
N ARG A 302 7.57 14.23 -19.29
CA ARG A 302 7.43 14.11 -17.82
C ARG A 302 7.73 12.70 -17.33
N ALA A 303 7.37 11.68 -18.11
CA ALA A 303 7.65 10.28 -17.80
C ALA A 303 9.15 9.96 -17.80
N GLU A 304 9.97 10.73 -18.53
CA GLU A 304 11.44 10.62 -18.54
C GLU A 304 12.10 11.17 -17.26
N GLY A 305 11.35 11.89 -16.41
CA GLY A 305 11.82 12.42 -15.14
C GLY A 305 11.66 11.43 -13.98
N ASP A 306 11.10 11.91 -12.87
CA ASP A 306 10.80 11.12 -11.67
C ASP A 306 9.29 11.22 -11.34
N PRO A 307 8.41 10.68 -12.20
CA PRO A 307 6.98 10.70 -11.95
C PRO A 307 6.64 9.82 -10.74
N ARG A 308 5.62 10.22 -9.99
CA ARG A 308 5.19 9.49 -8.79
C ARG A 308 3.99 8.62 -9.13
N ASN A 309 3.81 7.52 -8.40
CA ASN A 309 2.64 6.65 -8.58
C ASN A 309 1.31 7.41 -8.43
N PHE A 310 1.25 8.43 -7.56
CA PHE A 310 0.09 9.28 -7.41
C PHE A 310 -0.14 10.27 -8.57
N ASP A 311 0.79 10.40 -9.53
CA ASP A 311 0.57 11.14 -10.78
C ASP A 311 -0.27 10.34 -11.79
N ILE A 312 -0.51 9.04 -11.54
CA ILE A 312 -1.18 8.13 -12.49
C ILE A 312 -2.51 8.68 -13.02
N PHE A 313 -3.30 9.38 -12.19
CA PHE A 313 -4.57 9.98 -12.62
C PHE A 313 -4.38 11.17 -13.56
N ASP A 314 -3.34 11.98 -13.36
CA ASP A 314 -3.03 13.07 -14.29
C ASP A 314 -2.60 12.51 -15.64
N PHE A 315 -1.72 11.49 -15.65
CA PHE A 315 -1.37 10.79 -16.88
C PHE A 315 -2.58 10.14 -17.55
N ALA A 316 -3.47 9.52 -16.77
CA ALA A 316 -4.64 8.82 -17.29
C ALA A 316 -5.67 9.76 -17.92
N LEU A 317 -5.95 10.87 -17.26
CA LEU A 317 -7.03 11.78 -17.63
C LEU A 317 -6.56 12.85 -18.63
N ASN A 318 -5.30 13.29 -18.53
CA ASN A 318 -4.80 14.43 -19.29
C ASN A 318 -3.68 14.03 -20.27
N GLY A 319 -2.98 12.93 -20.01
CA GLY A 319 -1.72 12.59 -20.65
C GLY A 319 -1.77 11.61 -21.81
N MET A 320 -2.78 10.74 -21.88
CA MET A 320 -2.90 9.76 -22.96
C MET A 320 -3.59 10.31 -24.21
N MET A 321 -3.20 9.78 -25.38
CA MET A 321 -3.91 9.99 -26.64
C MET A 321 -5.22 9.18 -26.65
N ILE A 322 -6.31 9.79 -27.13
CA ILE A 322 -7.64 9.15 -27.26
C ILE A 322 -7.75 8.52 -28.65
#